data_AF-A0A2A7H826-F1
#
_entry.id   AF-A0A2A7H826-F1
#
_cell.length_a   1.000
_cell.length_b   1.000
_cell.length_c   1.000
_cell.angle_alpha   90.00
_cell.angle_beta   90.00
_cell.angle_gamma   90.00
#
_symmetry.space_group_name_H-M   'P 1'
#
loop_
_entity.id
_entity.type
_entity.pdbx_description
1 polymer ?
#
loop_
_entity_poly.entity_id
_entity_poly.type
_entity_poly.pdbx_seq_one_letter_code
_entity_poly.pdbx_strand_id
1 'polypeptide(L)' 'MCNVLQLARATYYYEAKQAQDTVDELSPLVKEIFRESRQNYGTRKIKVELKKLGYVISRRRIGRIMKDQGLVSN' A
#
# COMPACT_ATOMS: atom_id res chain seq x y z
N MET A 1 8.56 8.40 -24.20
CA MET A 1 7.15 8.68 -23.84
C MET A 1 6.82 10.16 -24.02
N CYS A 2 7.28 11.07 -23.15
CA CYS A 2 6.95 12.51 -23.26
C CYS A 2 7.31 13.17 -24.61
N ASN A 3 8.48 12.89 -25.19
CA ASN A 3 8.88 13.42 -26.50
C ASN A 3 8.03 12.87 -27.67
N VAL A 4 7.51 11.65 -27.53
CA VAL A 4 6.66 11.02 -28.55
C VAL A 4 5.24 11.58 -28.47
N LEU A 5 4.76 11.87 -27.26
CA LEU A 5 3.45 12.45 -26.97
C LEU A 5 3.44 13.99 -27.02
N GLN A 6 4.56 14.63 -27.40
CA GLN A 6 4.76 16.09 -27.40
C GLN A 6 4.30 16.79 -26.10
N LEU A 7 4.51 16.15 -24.97
CA LEU A 7 4.15 16.66 -23.64
C LEU A 7 5.38 17.17 -22.90
N ALA A 8 5.22 18.29 -22.20
CA ALA A 8 6.25 18.75 -21.27
C ALA A 8 6.42 17.71 -20.16
N ARG A 9 7.68 17.38 -19.87
CA ARG A 9 8.04 16.34 -18.90
C ARG A 9 7.45 16.63 -17.52
N ALA A 10 7.40 17.91 -17.12
CA ALA A 10 6.80 18.34 -15.86
C ALA A 10 5.32 17.96 -15.75
N THR A 11 4.54 18.19 -16.80
CA THR A 11 3.10 17.87 -16.86
C THR A 11 2.86 16.38 -16.67
N TYR A 12 3.60 15.54 -17.40
CA TYR A 12 3.47 14.09 -17.31
C TYR A 12 3.73 13.57 -15.89
N TYR A 13 4.82 14.00 -15.24
CA TYR A 13 5.13 13.54 -13.89
C TYR A 13 4.21 14.16 -12.83
N TYR A 14 3.68 15.37 -13.05
CA TYR A 14 2.74 16.00 -12.13
C TYR A 14 1.40 15.26 -12.11
N GLU A 15 0.83 15.00 -13.29
CA GLU A 15 -0.42 14.24 -13.43
C GLU A 15 -0.27 12.79 -12.95
N ALA A 16 0.84 12.13 -13.32
CA ALA A 16 1.12 10.77 -12.85
C ALA A 16 1.29 10.67 -11.33
N LYS A 17 1.82 11.73 -10.68
CA LYS A 17 1.94 11.79 -9.22
C LYS A 17 0.56 11.98 -8.56
N GLN A 18 -0.28 12.87 -9.08
CA GLN A 18 -1.65 13.04 -8.58
C GLN A 18 -2.49 11.76 -8.72
N ALA A 19 -2.30 10.98 -9.79
CA ALA A 19 -2.98 9.70 -9.96
C ALA A 19 -2.53 8.61 -8.97
N GLN A 20 -1.34 8.74 -8.37
CA GLN A 20 -0.83 7.80 -7.35
C GLN A 20 -1.26 8.16 -5.93
N ASP A 21 -1.65 9.42 -5.69
CA ASP A 21 -2.15 9.90 -4.39
C ASP A 21 -3.59 9.45 -4.11
N THR A 22 -4.15 8.53 -4.91
CA THR A 22 -5.41 7.84 -4.60
C THR A 22 -5.26 7.15 -3.25
N VAL A 23 -6.05 7.62 -2.29
CA VAL A 23 -6.25 7.13 -0.92
C VAL A 23 -5.88 5.65 -0.80
N ASP A 24 -4.88 5.34 0.02
CA ASP A 24 -4.39 3.97 0.21
C ASP A 24 -5.45 3.13 0.93
N GLU A 25 -6.42 2.59 0.18
CA GLU A 25 -7.52 1.72 0.66
C GLU A 25 -7.01 0.50 1.45
N LEU A 26 -5.73 0.18 1.31
CA LEU A 26 -5.04 -0.90 1.99
C LEU A 26 -4.67 -0.57 3.44
N SER A 27 -4.51 0.71 3.76
CA SER A 27 -4.19 1.17 5.10
C SER A 27 -5.23 0.75 6.16
N PRO A 28 -6.55 0.94 5.96
CA PRO A 28 -7.56 0.46 6.91
C PRO A 28 -7.61 -1.08 6.97
N LEU A 29 -7.53 -1.77 5.84
CA LEU A 29 -7.56 -3.24 5.78
C LEU A 29 -6.40 -3.89 6.56
N VAL A 30 -5.19 -3.35 6.42
CA VAL A 30 -4.02 -3.83 7.19
C VAL A 30 -4.25 -3.68 8.69
N LYS A 31 -4.85 -2.56 9.12
CA LYS A 31 -5.15 -2.28 10.53
C LYS A 31 -6.22 -3.22 11.09
N GLU A 32 -7.26 -3.51 10.32
CA GLU A 32 -8.33 -4.44 10.69
C GLU A 32 -7.78 -5.86 10.88
N ILE A 33 -7.07 -6.40 9.88
CA ILE A 33 -6.45 -7.74 9.96
C ILE A 33 -5.50 -7.82 11.16
N PHE A 34 -4.72 -6.77 11.39
CA PHE A 34 -3.81 -6.70 12.54
C PHE A 34 -4.56 -6.76 13.87
N ARG A 35 -5.67 -6.03 14.01
CA ARG A 35 -6.52 -6.04 15.21
C ARG A 35 -7.21 -7.38 15.41
N GLU A 36 -7.79 -7.96 14.36
CA GLU A 36 -8.42 -9.29 14.39
C GLU A 36 -7.44 -10.38 14.83
N SER A 37 -6.18 -10.25 14.43
CA SER A 37 -5.12 -11.16 14.84
C SER A 37 -4.65 -11.01 16.30
N ARG A 38 -5.28 -10.13 17.08
CA ARG A 38 -4.83 -9.73 18.43
C ARG A 38 -3.39 -9.21 18.42
N GLN A 39 -3.04 -8.44 17.38
CA GLN A 39 -1.72 -7.83 17.20
C GLN A 39 -0.55 -8.84 17.05
N ASN A 40 -0.84 -10.11 16.73
CA ASN A 40 0.20 -11.14 16.57
C ASN A 40 0.68 -11.29 15.12
N TYR A 41 0.02 -10.65 14.16
CA TYR A 41 0.34 -10.83 12.75
C TYR A 41 1.34 -9.78 12.27
N GLY A 42 2.54 -10.23 11.93
CA GLY A 42 3.49 -9.44 11.15
C GLY A 42 3.19 -9.46 9.65
N THR A 43 4.05 -8.79 8.87
CA THR A 43 3.91 -8.60 7.41
C THR A 43 3.70 -9.89 6.60
N ARG A 44 4.22 -11.04 7.04
CA ARG A 44 4.04 -12.33 6.36
C ARG A 44 2.60 -12.84 6.47
N LYS A 45 2.00 -12.81 7.67
CA LYS A 45 0.65 -13.31 7.91
C LYS A 45 -0.39 -12.37 7.33
N ILE A 46 -0.19 -11.06 7.48
CA ILE A 46 -1.06 -10.03 6.86
C ILE A 46 -1.11 -10.20 5.34
N LYS A 47 0.02 -10.51 4.68
CA LYS A 47 0.02 -10.79 3.23
C LYS A 47 -0.88 -11.96 2.84
N VAL A 48 -0.92 -13.01 3.66
CA VAL A 48 -1.76 -14.19 3.40
C VAL A 48 -3.23 -13.82 3.52
N GLU A 49 -3.63 -13.08 4.56
CA GLU A 49 -5.01 -12.62 4.74
C GLU A 49 -5.43 -11.65 3.62
N LEU A 50 -4.58 -10.70 3.25
CA LEU A 50 -4.84 -9.81 2.11
C LEU A 50 -4.99 -10.58 0.80
N LYS A 51 -4.23 -11.67 0.60
CA LYS A 51 -4.36 -12.53 -0.58
C LYS A 51 -5.70 -13.25 -0.61
N LYS A 52 -6.24 -13.67 0.55
CA LYS A 52 -7.59 -14.28 0.63
C LYS A 52 -8.69 -13.29 0.24
N LEU A 53 -8.49 -12.01 0.57
CA LEU A 53 -9.37 -10.91 0.19
C LEU A 53 -9.17 -10.47 -1.29
N GLY A 54 -8.28 -11.13 -2.05
CA GLY A 54 -8.02 -10.83 -3.46
C GLY A 54 -6.93 -9.78 -3.70
N TYR A 55 -6.31 -9.23 -2.66
CA TYR A 55 -5.27 -8.23 -2.79
C TYR A 55 -3.87 -8.84 -2.93
N VAL A 56 -3.17 -8.50 -4.02
CA VAL A 56 -1.79 -8.94 -4.25
C VAL A 56 -0.82 -7.81 -3.91
N ILE A 57 -0.30 -7.83 -2.69
CA ILE A 57 0.57 -6.77 -2.17
C ILE A 57 1.92 -7.32 -1.73
N SER A 58 2.97 -6.51 -1.92
CA SER A 58 4.32 -6.85 -1.47
C SER A 58 4.46 -6.69 0.05
N ARG A 59 5.31 -7.54 0.66
CA ARG A 59 5.66 -7.42 2.09
C ARG A 59 6.26 -6.06 2.44
N ARG A 60 6.98 -5.43 1.50
CA ARG A 60 7.56 -4.09 1.66
C ARG A 60 6.50 -3.01 1.79
N ARG A 61 5.43 -3.07 0.99
CA ARG A 61 4.32 -2.10 1.09
C ARG A 61 3.56 -2.27 2.41
N ILE A 62 3.25 -3.51 2.80
CA ILE A 62 2.62 -3.81 4.11
C ILE A 62 3.50 -3.31 5.26
N GLY A 63 4.82 -3.53 5.20
CA GLY A 63 5.75 -3.05 6.23
C GLY A 63 5.81 -1.52 6.33
N ARG A 64 5.69 -0.80 5.22
CA ARG A 64 5.55 0.68 5.24
C ARG A 64 4.26 1.09 5.93
N ILE A 65 3.12 0.52 5.53
CA ILE A 65 1.82 0.79 6.14
C ILE A 65 1.86 0.53 7.66
N MET A 66 2.41 -0.62 8.08
CA MET A 66 2.55 -0.93 9.51
C MET A 66 3.42 0.09 10.24
N LYS A 67 4.53 0.51 9.64
CA LYS A 67 5.43 1.52 10.23
C LYS A 67 4.76 2.88 10.34
N ASP A 68 4.10 3.33 9.27
CA ASP A 68 3.42 4.62 9.19
C ASP A 68 2.25 4.69 10.19
N GLN A 69 1.64 3.55 10.52
CA GLN A 69 0.55 3.41 11.50
C GLN A 69 1.00 2.97 12.90
N GLY A 70 2.30 2.76 13.14
CA GLY A 70 2.82 2.31 14.44
C GLY A 70 2.39 0.90 14.87
N LEU A 71 2.06 0.01 13.94
CA LEU A 71 1.66 -1.37 14.21
C LEU A 71 2.89 -2.25 14.45
N VAL A 72 3.06 -2.75 15.68
CA VAL A 72 4.16 -3.64 16.08
C VAL A 72 3.57 -4.97 16.51
N SER A 73 3.93 -6.05 15.82
CA SER A 73 3.48 -7.39 16.19
C SER A 73 4.17 -7.87 17.47
N ASN A 74 3.40 -8.47 18.38
CA ASN A 74 3.92 -9.20 19.54
C ASN A 74 4.69 -10.47 19.15
#